data_AF-A0A6J2V4K8-F1
#
_entry.id   AF-A0A6J2V4K8-F1
#
_cell.length_a   1.000
_cell.length_b   1.000
_cell.length_c   1.000
_cell.angle_alpha   90.00
_cell.angle_beta   90.00
_cell.angle_gamma   90.00
#
_symmetry.space_group_name_H-M   'P 1'
#
loop_
_entity.id
_entity.type
_entity.pdbx_description
1 polymer ?
#
loop_
_entity_poly.entity_id
_entity_poly.type
_entity_poly.pdbx_seq_one_letter_code
_entity_poly.pdbx_strand_id
1 'polypeptide(L)'
;MSFLTRSYANRALSVYGGAGGSGSRISPSVSSTMYSPGGFNLADGLDLHVSANEKATMQNLNDRLASYLERVRTLEKANADLEKKIREWYESRTVVAHDHSPFMDTIEDLRRQIFLACRQNAKTLLDIDNAKLAAEDFKMKSENEKTMRLAVEADIAHLRRTLDDMSMARSDLEMQYEGLKEELIFLKKNHEEEMALQRTQLGGQVNVTVDAAPSADLNQTLKEIREHYESVTAKNKNDLELWYQSKISTVEQEVITQNEDLLEARTELKQLKSTLQSLQIDLQALHSMKLSLEDTLAETQERYAIQLADLQNTVTSLETQLSQIHANIASNKADYDQLLDLKTRLEMEIAEYRRLLDGDDSSSSTVVKKVITVVETIVDGKVVETSKTVDIDVQSDNDD
;
A
#
# COMPACT_ATOMS: atom_id res chain seq x y z
N MET A 1 -12.67 30.17 -28.45
CA MET A 1 -13.52 29.41 -29.40
C MET A 1 -14.23 28.33 -28.62
N SER A 2 -15.54 28.50 -28.41
CA SER A 2 -16.41 27.45 -27.92
C SER A 2 -16.57 26.41 -29.03
N PHE A 3 -16.42 25.14 -28.69
CA PHE A 3 -16.89 24.06 -29.55
C PHE A 3 -17.86 23.20 -28.78
N LEU A 4 -19.06 23.15 -29.34
CA LEU A 4 -20.21 22.45 -28.84
C LEU A 4 -20.00 20.94 -28.82
N THR A 5 -20.61 20.36 -27.80
CA THR A 5 -21.14 19.01 -27.65
C THR A 5 -21.32 18.18 -28.94
N ARG A 6 -20.79 16.95 -28.92
CA ARG A 6 -21.39 15.82 -29.61
C ARG A 6 -21.47 14.62 -28.67
N SER A 7 -22.57 14.56 -27.92
CA SER A 7 -22.97 13.37 -27.17
C SER A 7 -23.38 12.30 -28.17
N TYR A 8 -22.58 11.25 -28.32
CA TYR A 8 -23.02 10.00 -28.90
C TYR A 8 -23.72 9.20 -27.81
N ALA A 9 -25.05 9.14 -27.88
CA ALA A 9 -25.84 8.22 -27.07
C ALA A 9 -25.55 6.79 -27.52
N ASN A 10 -24.50 6.17 -26.97
CA ASN A 10 -24.34 4.72 -27.02
C ASN A 10 -25.39 4.10 -26.10
N ARG A 11 -26.53 3.69 -26.66
CA ARG A 11 -27.45 2.78 -25.96
C ARG A 11 -26.76 1.42 -25.87
N ALA A 12 -26.51 0.97 -24.65
CA ALA A 12 -25.96 -0.35 -24.39
C ALA A 12 -26.93 -1.44 -24.91
N LEU A 13 -26.41 -2.40 -25.67
CA LEU A 13 -27.10 -3.65 -25.94
C LEU A 13 -27.20 -4.42 -24.61
N SER A 14 -28.41 -4.78 -24.18
CA SER A 14 -28.55 -5.67 -23.03
C SER A 14 -28.21 -7.10 -23.45
N VAL A 15 -27.18 -7.65 -22.81
CA VAL A 15 -26.82 -9.07 -22.90
C VAL A 15 -27.38 -9.73 -21.65
N TYR A 16 -28.38 -10.59 -21.82
CA TYR A 16 -28.83 -11.46 -20.74
C TYR A 16 -28.04 -12.77 -20.84
N GLY A 17 -27.08 -12.96 -19.94
CA GLY A 17 -26.31 -14.20 -19.82
C GLY A 17 -27.10 -15.23 -19.01
N GLY A 18 -27.56 -16.30 -19.65
CA GLY A 18 -28.11 -17.47 -18.96
C GLY A 18 -26.99 -18.27 -18.29
N ALA A 19 -27.12 -18.53 -16.98
CA ALA A 19 -26.26 -19.47 -16.27
C ALA A 19 -26.46 -20.87 -16.87
N GLY A 20 -25.41 -21.44 -17.47
CA GLY A 20 -25.47 -22.79 -18.06
C GLY A 20 -24.70 -23.01 -19.37
N GLY A 21 -23.92 -22.04 -19.87
CA GLY A 21 -22.89 -22.31 -20.89
C GLY A 21 -23.39 -22.77 -22.27
N SER A 22 -24.62 -22.42 -22.68
CA SER A 22 -25.14 -22.74 -24.01
C SER A 22 -26.00 -21.59 -24.59
N GLY A 23 -25.45 -20.85 -25.56
CA GLY A 23 -26.21 -20.03 -26.51
C GLY A 23 -26.51 -18.58 -26.11
N SER A 24 -25.64 -17.65 -26.49
CA SER A 24 -25.97 -16.22 -26.55
C SER A 24 -26.90 -15.95 -27.75
N ARG A 25 -28.08 -15.39 -27.53
CA ARG A 25 -29.01 -15.00 -28.60
C ARG A 25 -29.09 -13.47 -28.70
N ILE A 26 -28.82 -12.93 -29.88
CA ILE A 26 -28.96 -11.52 -30.21
C ILE A 26 -30.24 -11.39 -31.05
N SER A 27 -31.24 -10.68 -30.55
CA SER A 27 -32.47 -10.39 -31.30
C SER A 27 -32.34 -9.03 -32.02
N PRO A 28 -32.37 -8.98 -33.36
CA PRO A 28 -32.64 -7.74 -34.06
C PRO A 28 -34.16 -7.49 -34.14
N SER A 29 -34.59 -6.29 -33.76
CA SER A 29 -35.96 -5.82 -33.98
C SER A 29 -36.11 -5.37 -35.44
N VAL A 30 -36.78 -6.16 -36.27
CA VAL A 30 -37.21 -5.72 -37.61
C VAL A 30 -38.72 -5.51 -37.60
N SER A 31 -39.09 -4.30 -38.01
CA SER A 31 -40.44 -3.79 -38.11
C SER A 31 -41.24 -4.50 -39.21
N SER A 32 -42.55 -4.57 -38.98
CA SER A 32 -43.63 -5.00 -39.85
C SER A 32 -43.46 -4.68 -41.34
N THR A 33 -43.93 -5.58 -42.22
CA THR A 33 -45.13 -5.39 -43.09
C THR A 33 -45.14 -6.51 -44.14
N MET A 34 -46.10 -7.43 -44.06
CA MET A 34 -46.39 -8.39 -45.14
C MET A 34 -47.90 -8.63 -45.11
N TYR A 35 -48.70 -7.85 -45.85
CA TYR A 35 -49.24 -8.23 -47.16
C TYR A 35 -49.61 -9.71 -47.24
N SER A 36 -50.89 -10.01 -46.94
CA SER A 36 -51.54 -11.23 -47.40
C SER A 36 -52.38 -10.88 -48.64
N PRO A 37 -52.12 -11.50 -49.80
CA PRO A 37 -52.86 -11.29 -51.04
C PRO A 37 -54.08 -12.22 -51.07
N GLY A 38 -55.27 -11.66 -51.21
CA GLY A 38 -56.50 -12.44 -51.25
C GLY A 38 -57.68 -11.61 -51.71
N GLY A 39 -57.61 -11.11 -52.94
CA GLY A 39 -58.74 -10.48 -53.61
C GLY A 39 -59.79 -11.51 -53.99
N PHE A 40 -61.05 -11.18 -53.73
CA PHE A 40 -62.19 -11.62 -54.54
C PHE A 40 -63.09 -10.39 -54.75
N ASN A 41 -62.95 -9.81 -55.95
CA ASN A 41 -63.98 -8.99 -56.56
C ASN A 41 -64.98 -9.92 -57.23
N LEU A 42 -66.26 -9.77 -56.96
CA LEU A 42 -67.30 -10.08 -57.94
C LEU A 42 -68.51 -9.19 -57.70
N ALA A 43 -68.37 -7.96 -58.19
CA ALA A 43 -69.51 -7.21 -58.69
C ALA A 43 -70.08 -7.99 -59.88
N ASP A 44 -71.19 -8.68 -59.68
CA ASP A 44 -72.15 -9.02 -60.73
C ASP A 44 -73.50 -9.44 -60.11
N GLY A 45 -74.61 -8.99 -60.70
CA GLY A 45 -75.94 -9.50 -60.38
C GLY A 45 -76.84 -8.63 -59.48
N LEU A 46 -77.02 -7.36 -59.83
CA LEU A 46 -78.34 -6.73 -59.66
C LEU A 46 -79.36 -7.59 -60.43
N ASP A 47 -80.26 -8.30 -59.74
CA ASP A 47 -81.73 -8.22 -59.95
C ASP A 47 -82.48 -9.26 -59.07
N LEU A 48 -83.42 -8.77 -58.27
CA LEU A 48 -84.70 -9.40 -57.91
C LEU A 48 -84.77 -10.86 -57.34
N HIS A 49 -84.34 -11.11 -56.08
CA HIS A 49 -85.04 -12.09 -55.18
C HIS A 49 -84.48 -12.09 -53.73
N VAL A 50 -85.04 -11.27 -52.84
CA VAL A 50 -84.55 -11.04 -51.46
C VAL A 50 -84.72 -12.26 -50.51
N SER A 51 -85.45 -13.32 -50.90
CA SER A 51 -85.72 -14.46 -49.99
C SER A 51 -84.74 -15.66 -50.10
N ALA A 52 -83.90 -15.75 -51.14
CA ALA A 52 -82.96 -16.87 -51.30
C ALA A 52 -81.56 -16.60 -50.71
N ASN A 53 -81.21 -15.31 -50.56
CA ASN A 53 -79.89 -14.86 -50.10
C ASN A 53 -79.63 -15.16 -48.62
N GLU A 54 -80.65 -15.02 -47.76
CA GLU A 54 -80.52 -15.26 -46.31
C GLU A 54 -80.25 -16.73 -45.97
N LYS A 55 -80.79 -17.66 -46.76
CA LYS A 55 -80.53 -19.09 -46.57
C LYS A 55 -79.13 -19.50 -47.03
N ALA A 56 -78.65 -18.91 -48.13
CA ALA A 56 -77.30 -19.16 -48.64
C ALA A 56 -76.22 -18.55 -47.72
N THR A 57 -76.46 -17.37 -47.14
CA THR A 57 -75.55 -16.77 -46.16
C THR A 57 -75.51 -17.58 -44.86
N MET A 58 -76.66 -18.07 -44.38
CA MET A 58 -76.73 -18.97 -43.21
C MET A 58 -76.03 -20.31 -43.45
N GLN A 59 -76.10 -20.84 -44.68
CA GLN A 59 -75.40 -22.07 -45.04
C GLN A 59 -73.88 -21.86 -45.08
N ASN A 60 -73.40 -20.75 -45.65
CA ASN A 60 -71.98 -20.41 -45.65
C ASN A 60 -71.41 -20.21 -44.23
N LEU A 61 -72.18 -19.58 -43.34
CA LEU A 61 -71.85 -19.44 -41.92
C LEU A 61 -71.76 -20.79 -41.21
N ASN A 62 -72.72 -21.69 -41.46
CA ASN A 62 -72.70 -23.04 -40.91
C ASN A 62 -71.53 -23.87 -41.43
N ASP A 63 -71.19 -23.78 -42.71
CA ASP A 63 -70.02 -24.48 -43.29
C ASP A 63 -68.71 -23.93 -42.70
N ARG A 64 -68.64 -22.62 -42.48
CA ARG A 64 -67.49 -21.98 -41.80
C ARG A 64 -67.40 -22.41 -40.33
N LEU A 65 -68.53 -22.50 -39.62
CA LEU A 65 -68.57 -22.99 -38.24
C LEU A 65 -68.18 -24.47 -38.15
N ALA A 66 -68.62 -25.30 -39.10
CA ALA A 66 -68.21 -26.69 -39.20
C ALA A 66 -66.69 -26.82 -39.42
N SER A 67 -66.12 -26.03 -40.33
CA SER A 67 -64.67 -25.99 -40.56
C SER A 67 -63.89 -25.49 -39.34
N TYR A 68 -64.46 -24.56 -38.57
CA TYR A 68 -63.86 -24.07 -37.32
C TYR A 68 -63.90 -25.14 -36.23
N LEU A 69 -65.02 -25.84 -36.06
CA LEU A 69 -65.15 -26.95 -35.11
C LEU A 69 -64.21 -28.11 -35.47
N GLU A 70 -64.06 -28.43 -36.75
CA GLU A 70 -63.10 -29.44 -37.20
C GLU A 70 -61.66 -29.02 -36.88
N ARG A 71 -61.32 -27.74 -37.12
CA ARG A 71 -59.99 -27.21 -36.80
C ARG A 71 -59.72 -27.20 -35.29
N VAL A 72 -60.70 -26.83 -34.46
CA VAL A 72 -60.59 -26.90 -33.00
C VAL A 72 -60.31 -28.34 -32.56
N ARG A 73 -61.05 -29.33 -33.07
CA ARG A 73 -60.80 -30.75 -32.75
C ARG A 73 -59.40 -31.22 -33.15
N THR A 74 -58.90 -30.80 -34.31
CA THR A 74 -57.53 -31.16 -34.72
C THR A 74 -56.47 -30.52 -33.82
N LEU A 75 -56.68 -29.29 -33.36
CA LEU A 75 -55.78 -28.60 -32.45
C LEU A 75 -55.83 -29.18 -31.04
N GLU A 76 -57.02 -29.54 -30.55
CA GLU A 76 -57.18 -30.24 -29.27
C GLU A 76 -56.43 -31.57 -29.26
N LYS A 77 -56.53 -32.35 -30.35
CA LYS A 77 -55.80 -33.61 -30.50
C LYS A 77 -54.29 -33.40 -30.55
N ALA A 78 -53.82 -32.40 -31.31
CA ALA A 78 -52.40 -32.08 -31.39
C ALA A 78 -51.83 -31.58 -30.04
N ASN A 79 -52.61 -30.80 -29.29
CA ASN A 79 -52.23 -30.36 -27.94
C ASN A 79 -52.15 -31.55 -26.98
N ALA A 80 -53.13 -32.47 -26.99
CA ALA A 80 -53.08 -33.67 -26.16
C ALA A 80 -51.84 -34.54 -26.46
N ASP A 81 -51.48 -34.68 -27.73
CA ASP A 81 -50.28 -35.41 -28.15
C ASP A 81 -48.97 -34.71 -27.69
N LEU A 82 -48.92 -33.37 -27.73
CA LEU A 82 -47.78 -32.59 -27.25
C LEU A 82 -47.64 -32.66 -25.73
N GLU A 83 -48.74 -32.55 -24.99
CA GLU A 83 -48.76 -32.71 -23.53
C GLU A 83 -48.29 -34.09 -23.10
N LYS A 84 -48.65 -35.13 -23.86
CA LYS A 84 -48.16 -36.49 -23.60
C LYS A 84 -46.64 -36.58 -23.80
N LYS A 85 -46.12 -36.05 -24.91
CA LYS A 85 -44.67 -36.02 -25.18
C LYS A 85 -43.89 -35.22 -24.15
N ILE A 86 -44.46 -34.12 -23.65
CA ILE A 86 -43.84 -33.32 -22.59
C ILE A 86 -43.76 -34.13 -21.30
N ARG A 87 -44.85 -34.80 -20.90
CA ARG A 87 -44.86 -35.69 -19.72
C ARG A 87 -43.85 -36.82 -19.85
N GLU A 88 -43.84 -37.53 -20.98
CA GLU A 88 -42.87 -38.60 -21.26
C GLU A 88 -41.41 -38.08 -21.21
N TRP A 89 -41.16 -36.84 -21.66
CA TRP A 89 -39.83 -36.22 -21.59
C TRP A 89 -39.40 -35.88 -20.16
N TYR A 90 -40.33 -35.43 -19.30
CA TYR A 90 -40.03 -35.19 -17.88
C TYR A 90 -39.87 -36.50 -17.10
N GLU A 91 -40.66 -37.52 -17.39
CA GLU A 91 -40.56 -38.84 -16.75
C GLU A 91 -39.28 -39.60 -17.14
N SER A 92 -38.87 -39.50 -18.41
CA SER A 92 -37.61 -40.12 -18.89
C SER A 92 -36.36 -39.39 -18.41
N ARG A 93 -36.49 -38.15 -17.93
CA ARG A 93 -35.38 -37.36 -17.40
C ARG A 93 -35.26 -37.55 -15.89
N THR A 94 -34.60 -38.63 -15.48
CA THR A 94 -34.10 -38.74 -14.11
C THR A 94 -32.99 -37.71 -13.92
N VAL A 95 -33.19 -36.77 -13.00
CA VAL A 95 -32.14 -35.83 -12.58
C VAL A 95 -31.11 -36.64 -11.81
N VAL A 96 -30.00 -36.99 -12.46
CA VAL A 96 -28.87 -37.65 -11.81
C VAL A 96 -28.21 -36.65 -10.86
N ALA A 97 -28.72 -36.57 -9.63
CA ALA A 97 -28.09 -35.82 -8.55
C ALA A 97 -26.76 -36.51 -8.21
N HIS A 98 -25.65 -35.92 -8.64
CA HIS A 98 -24.33 -36.37 -8.26
C HIS A 98 -24.06 -35.89 -6.84
N ASP A 99 -23.73 -36.82 -5.93
CA ASP A 99 -23.36 -36.45 -4.57
C ASP A 99 -21.96 -35.81 -4.58
N HIS A 100 -21.92 -34.51 -4.28
CA HIS A 100 -20.69 -33.71 -4.23
C HIS A 100 -20.12 -33.55 -2.82
N SER A 101 -20.79 -34.13 -1.81
CA SER A 101 -20.36 -34.12 -0.42
C SER A 101 -18.87 -34.48 -0.20
N PRO A 102 -18.31 -35.57 -0.77
CA PRO A 102 -16.91 -35.92 -0.54
C PRO A 102 -15.91 -34.92 -1.14
N PHE A 103 -16.30 -34.17 -2.17
CA PHE A 103 -15.44 -33.12 -2.72
C PHE A 103 -15.39 -31.90 -1.78
N MET A 104 -16.46 -31.63 -1.02
CA MET A 104 -16.49 -30.49 -0.09
C MET A 104 -15.47 -30.64 1.03
N ASP A 105 -15.34 -31.84 1.60
CA ASP A 105 -14.32 -32.13 2.63
C ASP A 105 -12.91 -31.91 2.09
N THR A 106 -12.62 -32.40 0.87
CA THR A 106 -11.31 -32.20 0.24
C THR A 106 -11.04 -30.72 -0.08
N ILE A 107 -12.06 -29.95 -0.46
CA ILE A 107 -11.95 -28.51 -0.72
C ILE A 107 -11.67 -27.76 0.58
N GLU A 108 -12.32 -28.13 1.67
CA GLU A 108 -12.08 -27.52 2.99
C GLU A 108 -10.67 -27.81 3.49
N ASP A 109 -10.19 -29.05 3.33
CA ASP A 109 -8.81 -29.41 3.67
C ASP A 109 -7.78 -28.65 2.83
N LEU A 110 -8.01 -28.50 1.52
CA LEU A 110 -7.15 -27.71 0.64
C LEU A 110 -7.16 -26.23 1.03
N ARG A 111 -8.32 -25.66 1.36
CA ARG A 111 -8.44 -24.28 1.86
C ARG A 111 -7.66 -24.08 3.15
N ARG A 112 -7.74 -25.04 4.08
CA ARG A 112 -6.98 -25.02 5.33
C ARG A 112 -5.47 -25.08 5.08
N GLN A 113 -5.02 -25.93 4.16
CA GLN A 113 -3.60 -26.00 3.77
C GLN A 113 -3.12 -24.69 3.15
N ILE A 114 -3.91 -24.09 2.24
CA ILE A 114 -3.60 -22.77 1.65
C ILE A 114 -3.48 -21.72 2.74
N PHE A 115 -4.43 -21.66 3.69
CA PHE A 115 -4.39 -20.69 4.78
C PHE A 115 -3.14 -20.85 5.66
N LEU A 116 -2.79 -22.09 6.01
CA LEU A 116 -1.58 -22.38 6.78
C LEU A 116 -0.31 -22.00 6.01
N ALA A 117 -0.26 -22.27 4.71
CA ALA A 117 0.85 -21.88 3.84
C ALA A 117 0.96 -20.36 3.72
N CYS A 118 -0.15 -19.64 3.55
CA CYS A 118 -0.18 -18.18 3.53
C CYS A 118 0.33 -17.59 4.86
N ARG A 119 -0.11 -18.14 5.99
CA ARG A 119 0.37 -17.71 7.32
C ARG A 119 1.87 -17.97 7.49
N GLN A 120 2.35 -19.14 7.07
CA GLN A 120 3.77 -19.47 7.14
C GLN A 120 4.60 -18.55 6.22
N ASN A 121 4.11 -18.24 5.03
CA ASN A 121 4.76 -17.31 4.10
C ASN A 121 4.84 -15.90 4.70
N ALA A 122 3.75 -15.39 5.27
CA ALA A 122 3.74 -14.10 5.97
C ALA A 122 4.76 -14.08 7.12
N LYS A 123 4.84 -15.16 7.91
CA LYS A 123 5.86 -15.30 8.96
C LYS A 123 7.28 -15.25 8.39
N THR A 124 7.57 -16.03 7.35
CA THR A 124 8.90 -16.04 6.73
C THR A 124 9.27 -14.68 6.13
N LEU A 125 8.31 -13.94 5.60
CA LEU A 125 8.53 -12.60 5.06
C LEU A 125 8.91 -11.62 6.19
N LEU A 126 8.21 -11.68 7.32
CA LEU A 126 8.58 -10.89 8.51
C LEU A 126 9.97 -11.27 9.05
N ASP A 127 10.30 -12.56 9.09
CA ASP A 127 11.61 -13.03 9.53
C ASP A 127 12.72 -12.53 8.58
N ILE A 128 12.46 -12.51 7.27
CA ILE A 128 13.37 -11.95 6.26
C ILE A 128 13.57 -10.45 6.47
N ASP A 129 12.49 -9.69 6.68
CA ASP A 129 12.59 -8.24 6.87
C ASP A 129 13.30 -7.90 8.18
N ASN A 130 13.05 -8.65 9.25
CA ASN A 130 13.80 -8.53 10.50
C ASN A 130 15.29 -8.83 10.30
N ALA A 131 15.63 -9.93 9.61
CA ALA A 131 17.02 -10.27 9.32
C ALA A 131 17.73 -9.20 8.46
N LYS A 132 17.01 -8.59 7.51
CA LYS A 132 17.54 -7.47 6.70
C LYS A 132 17.80 -6.23 7.55
N LEU A 133 16.85 -5.82 8.38
CA LEU A 133 17.01 -4.68 9.27
C LEU A 133 18.19 -4.89 10.24
N ALA A 134 18.32 -6.10 10.80
CA ALA A 134 19.46 -6.45 11.66
C ALA A 134 20.80 -6.40 10.89
N ALA A 135 20.82 -6.87 9.63
CA ALA A 135 22.01 -6.80 8.79
C ALA A 135 22.41 -5.35 8.45
N GLU A 136 21.44 -4.48 8.15
CA GLU A 136 21.66 -3.06 7.92
C GLU A 136 22.17 -2.35 9.18
N ASP A 137 21.60 -2.66 10.35
CA ASP A 137 22.08 -2.17 11.64
C ASP A 137 23.54 -2.57 11.92
N PHE A 138 23.89 -3.84 11.68
CA PHE A 138 25.27 -4.30 11.85
C PHE A 138 26.21 -3.64 10.84
N LYS A 139 25.76 -3.44 9.60
CA LYS A 139 26.53 -2.73 8.58
C LYS A 139 26.83 -1.29 9.02
N MET A 140 25.80 -0.54 9.43
CA MET A 140 25.96 0.84 9.93
C MET A 140 26.90 0.89 11.13
N LYS A 141 26.77 -0.04 12.09
CA LYS A 141 27.67 -0.13 13.24
C LYS A 141 29.12 -0.41 12.81
N SER A 142 29.33 -1.32 11.85
CA SER A 142 30.66 -1.65 11.34
C SER A 142 31.32 -0.49 10.58
N GLU A 143 30.53 0.28 9.82
CA GLU A 143 31.02 1.46 9.10
C GLU A 143 31.39 2.59 10.09
N ASN A 144 30.57 2.79 11.12
CA ASN A 144 30.87 3.73 12.20
C ASN A 144 32.15 3.32 12.96
N GLU A 145 32.26 2.06 13.38
CA GLU A 145 33.45 1.54 14.05
C GLU A 145 34.70 1.68 13.18
N LYS A 146 34.61 1.34 11.89
CA LYS A 146 35.70 1.52 10.94
C LYS A 146 36.13 2.99 10.85
N THR A 147 35.18 3.92 10.80
CA THR A 147 35.46 5.36 10.74
C THR A 147 36.16 5.84 12.01
N MET A 148 35.67 5.43 13.18
CA MET A 148 36.31 5.73 14.46
C MET A 148 37.73 5.14 14.55
N ARG A 149 37.90 3.89 14.09
CA ARG A 149 39.22 3.23 14.03
C ARG A 149 40.20 4.00 13.15
N LEU A 150 39.77 4.44 11.98
CA LEU A 150 40.61 5.23 11.06
C LEU A 150 40.99 6.59 11.67
N ALA A 151 40.06 7.26 12.37
CA ALA A 151 40.34 8.50 13.08
C ALA A 151 41.41 8.28 14.17
N VAL A 152 41.26 7.25 15.00
CA VAL A 152 42.24 6.90 16.04
C VAL A 152 43.59 6.51 15.43
N GLU A 153 43.60 5.77 14.31
CA GLU A 153 44.84 5.44 13.60
C GLU A 153 45.55 6.70 13.05
N ALA A 154 44.79 7.68 12.55
CA ALA A 154 45.33 8.96 12.12
C ALA A 154 45.92 9.75 13.30
N ASP A 155 45.23 9.78 14.44
CA ASP A 155 45.71 10.43 15.66
C ASP A 155 46.99 9.77 16.18
N ILE A 156 47.06 8.44 16.19
CA ILE A 156 48.29 7.70 16.57
C ILE A 156 49.44 8.03 15.61
N ALA A 157 49.18 8.09 14.30
CA ALA A 157 50.19 8.46 13.32
C ALA A 157 50.67 9.90 13.51
N HIS A 158 49.77 10.82 13.86
CA HIS A 158 50.11 12.20 14.19
C HIS A 158 50.95 12.29 15.47
N LEU A 159 50.54 11.60 16.54
CA LEU A 159 51.29 11.53 17.81
C LEU A 159 52.68 10.91 17.64
N ARG A 160 52.85 9.96 16.73
CA ARG A 160 54.18 9.42 16.40
C ARG A 160 55.05 10.47 15.72
N ARG A 161 54.52 11.25 14.77
CA ARG A 161 55.26 12.35 14.15
C ARG A 161 55.65 13.41 15.17
N THR A 162 54.73 13.81 16.05
CA THR A 162 55.05 14.81 17.07
C THR A 162 56.10 14.29 18.05
N LEU A 163 56.08 12.99 18.39
CA LEU A 163 57.15 12.38 19.18
C LEU A 163 58.50 12.42 18.46
N ASP A 164 58.54 12.12 17.16
CA ASP A 164 59.75 12.20 16.35
C ASP A 164 60.27 13.65 16.28
N ASP A 165 59.39 14.64 16.07
CA ASP A 165 59.73 16.06 16.07
C ASP A 165 60.31 16.51 17.42
N MET A 166 59.70 16.09 18.53
CA MET A 166 60.21 16.37 19.88
C MET A 166 61.57 15.68 20.14
N SER A 167 61.77 14.48 19.60
CA SER A 167 63.04 13.76 19.70
C SER A 167 64.15 14.47 18.92
N MET A 168 63.84 14.98 17.72
CA MET A 168 64.78 15.81 16.93
C MET A 168 65.13 17.09 17.68
N ALA A 169 64.13 17.83 18.17
CA ALA A 169 64.34 19.05 18.95
C ALA A 169 65.18 18.80 20.22
N ARG A 170 64.96 17.66 20.90
CA ARG A 170 65.80 17.26 22.04
C ARG A 170 67.24 17.02 21.61
N SER A 171 67.47 16.32 20.50
CA SER A 171 68.82 16.08 19.98
C SER A 171 69.52 17.39 19.58
N ASP A 172 68.80 18.33 18.99
CA ASP A 172 69.34 19.65 18.61
C ASP A 172 69.75 20.45 19.85
N LEU A 173 68.91 20.45 20.90
CA LEU A 173 69.24 21.09 22.17
C LEU A 173 70.40 20.41 22.89
N GLU A 174 70.50 19.08 22.83
CA GLU A 174 71.61 18.31 23.41
C GLU A 174 72.92 18.63 22.69
N MET A 175 72.89 18.78 21.35
CA MET A 175 74.04 19.22 20.55
C MET A 175 74.48 20.65 20.91
N GLN A 176 73.53 21.58 21.04
CA GLN A 176 73.81 22.95 21.48
C GLN A 176 74.41 22.97 22.90
N TYR A 177 73.87 22.15 23.80
CA TYR A 177 74.37 22.04 25.17
C TYR A 177 75.80 21.51 25.23
N GLU A 178 76.11 20.45 24.50
CA GLU A 178 77.48 19.92 24.45
C GLU A 178 78.43 20.92 23.76
N GLY A 179 78.01 21.61 22.71
CA GLY A 179 78.79 22.70 22.09
C GLY A 179 79.13 23.82 23.07
N LEU A 180 78.15 24.33 23.82
CA LEU A 180 78.37 25.35 24.86
C LEU A 180 79.27 24.84 25.99
N LYS A 181 79.18 23.56 26.33
CA LYS A 181 80.03 22.93 27.35
C LYS A 181 81.48 22.81 26.86
N GLU A 182 81.71 22.47 25.60
CA GLU A 182 83.03 22.48 24.97
C GLU A 182 83.62 23.90 24.93
N GLU A 183 82.82 24.90 24.53
CA GLU A 183 83.23 26.32 24.57
C GLU A 183 83.63 26.77 25.98
N LEU A 184 82.86 26.38 27.00
CA LEU A 184 83.17 26.69 28.40
C LEU A 184 84.49 26.04 28.86
N ILE A 185 84.76 24.79 28.46
CA ILE A 185 86.03 24.11 28.74
C ILE A 185 87.17 24.82 28.02
N PHE A 186 87.00 25.15 26.75
CA PHE A 186 87.98 25.89 25.96
C PHE A 186 88.32 27.24 26.58
N LEU A 187 87.30 28.01 26.99
CA LEU A 187 87.49 29.33 27.59
C LEU A 187 88.19 29.25 28.94
N LYS A 188 87.88 28.24 29.77
CA LYS A 188 88.60 27.98 31.03
C LYS A 188 90.07 27.64 30.79
N LYS A 189 90.35 26.77 29.81
CA LYS A 189 91.72 26.41 29.45
C LYS A 189 92.50 27.61 28.92
N ASN A 190 91.91 28.41 28.02
CA ASN A 190 92.54 29.62 27.53
C ASN A 190 92.82 30.62 28.66
N HIS A 191 91.87 30.81 29.58
CA HIS A 191 92.09 31.67 30.75
C HIS A 191 93.22 31.13 31.65
N GLU A 192 93.31 29.82 31.87
CA GLU A 192 94.39 29.21 32.64
C GLU A 192 95.75 29.40 31.96
N GLU A 193 95.83 29.23 30.64
CA GLU A 193 97.03 29.50 29.84
C GLU A 193 97.42 30.98 29.87
N GLU A 194 96.47 31.91 29.72
CA GLU A 194 96.70 33.36 29.85
C GLU A 194 97.18 33.74 31.26
N MET A 195 96.58 33.17 32.30
CA MET A 195 97.02 33.40 33.68
C MET A 195 98.42 32.81 33.93
N ALA A 196 98.76 31.68 33.31
CA ALA A 196 100.10 31.10 33.37
C ALA A 196 101.13 31.98 32.62
N LEU A 197 100.77 32.49 31.44
CA LEU A 197 101.58 33.44 30.68
C LEU A 197 101.76 34.76 31.44
N GLN A 198 100.71 35.32 32.03
CA GLN A 198 100.79 36.51 32.88
C GLN A 198 101.64 36.25 34.13
N ARG A 199 101.50 35.09 34.80
CA ARG A 199 102.40 34.71 35.90
C ARG A 199 103.85 34.61 35.46
N THR A 200 104.11 34.17 34.23
CA THR A 200 105.46 34.11 33.64
C THR A 200 105.97 35.51 33.26
N GLN A 201 105.10 36.38 32.75
CA GLN A 201 105.43 37.78 32.42
C GLN A 201 105.61 38.67 33.66
N LEU A 202 104.92 38.37 34.77
CA LEU A 202 105.08 39.07 36.05
C LEU A 202 106.43 38.75 36.75
N GLY A 203 107.26 37.87 36.18
CA GLY A 203 108.67 37.69 36.54
C GLY A 203 109.64 38.65 35.83
N GLY A 204 109.13 39.60 35.04
CA GLY A 204 109.95 40.52 34.25
C GLY A 204 109.40 41.94 34.25
N GLN A 205 109.40 42.61 35.40
CA GLN A 205 109.30 44.07 35.42
C GLN A 205 110.63 44.65 34.91
N VAL A 206 110.79 44.71 33.58
CA VAL A 206 111.90 45.39 32.93
C VAL A 206 111.41 46.72 32.41
N ASN A 207 111.71 47.76 33.18
CA ASN A 207 111.64 49.14 32.73
C ASN A 207 112.79 49.36 31.74
N VAL A 208 112.53 49.30 30.44
CA VAL A 208 113.50 49.69 29.40
C VAL A 208 113.03 50.97 28.74
N THR A 209 113.65 52.08 29.15
CA THR A 209 113.69 53.33 28.38
C THR A 209 114.55 53.08 27.13
N VAL A 210 113.92 52.79 25.99
CA VAL A 210 114.61 52.73 24.70
C VAL A 210 114.49 54.08 24.01
N ASP A 211 115.67 54.66 23.81
CA ASP A 211 116.00 55.87 23.07
C ASP A 211 115.45 55.85 21.64
N ALA A 212 114.96 57.00 21.21
CA ALA A 212 114.18 57.18 19.99
C ALA A 212 115.06 57.08 18.73
N ALA A 213 114.77 56.09 17.87
CA ALA A 213 115.22 56.10 16.49
C ALA A 213 114.31 57.02 15.64
N PRO A 214 114.82 57.64 14.56
CA PRO A 214 114.17 58.77 13.88
C PRO A 214 112.78 58.40 13.35
N SER A 215 111.82 59.27 13.64
CA SER A 215 110.39 59.14 13.31
C SER A 215 110.14 58.61 11.90
N ALA A 216 109.72 57.34 11.81
CA ALA A 216 108.88 56.90 10.69
C ALA A 216 107.63 57.80 10.68
N ASP A 217 107.23 58.26 9.50
CA ASP A 217 106.26 59.33 9.30
C ASP A 217 104.97 59.11 10.10
N LEU A 218 104.88 59.73 11.29
CA LEU A 218 103.76 59.57 12.22
C LEU A 218 102.44 59.98 11.56
N ASN A 219 102.50 60.86 10.56
CA ASN A 219 101.36 61.25 9.75
C ASN A 219 100.84 60.11 8.87
N GLN A 220 101.72 59.23 8.37
CA GLN A 220 101.31 58.09 7.57
C GLN A 220 100.58 57.05 8.43
N THR A 221 101.09 56.75 9.62
CA THR A 221 100.44 55.82 10.56
C THR A 221 99.13 56.38 11.11
N LEU A 222 99.06 57.69 11.42
CA LEU A 222 97.79 58.35 11.81
C LEU A 222 96.76 58.35 10.67
N LYS A 223 97.19 58.50 9.42
CA LYS A 223 96.32 58.39 8.24
C LYS A 223 95.82 56.96 8.06
N GLU A 224 96.68 55.95 8.15
CA GLU A 224 96.30 54.54 8.06
C GLU A 224 95.31 54.15 9.17
N ILE A 225 95.53 54.62 10.41
CA ILE A 225 94.59 54.41 11.53
C ILE A 225 93.25 55.10 11.26
N ARG A 226 93.26 56.35 10.76
CA ARG A 226 92.03 57.07 10.40
C ARG A 226 91.27 56.34 9.30
N GLU A 227 91.95 55.93 8.24
CA GLU A 227 91.37 55.22 7.10
C GLU A 227 90.82 53.85 7.51
N HIS A 228 91.49 53.15 8.43
CA HIS A 228 90.98 51.92 9.04
C HIS A 228 89.69 52.15 9.83
N TYR A 229 89.65 53.15 10.72
CA TYR A 229 88.43 53.46 11.48
C TYR A 229 87.29 53.97 10.59
N GLU A 230 87.60 54.75 9.55
CA GLU A 230 86.62 55.22 8.58
C GLU A 230 86.04 54.05 7.77
N SER A 231 86.89 53.11 7.35
CA SER A 231 86.49 51.85 6.70
C SER A 231 85.61 50.97 7.61
N VAL A 232 86.01 50.77 8.88
CA VAL A 232 85.22 49.99 9.85
C VAL A 232 83.89 50.67 10.15
N THR A 233 83.86 51.99 10.29
CA THR A 233 82.62 52.74 10.54
C THR A 233 81.69 52.68 9.33
N ALA A 234 82.23 52.80 8.12
CA ALA A 234 81.47 52.66 6.88
C ALA A 234 80.90 51.24 6.71
N LYS A 235 81.71 50.20 6.98
CA LYS A 235 81.26 48.80 6.97
C LYS A 235 80.16 48.56 8.00
N ASN A 236 80.38 48.96 9.26
CA ASN A 236 79.36 48.81 10.31
C ASN A 236 78.05 49.52 9.95
N LYS A 237 78.10 50.72 9.35
CA LYS A 237 76.89 51.42 8.90
C LYS A 237 76.17 50.63 7.81
N ASN A 238 76.90 50.12 6.83
CA ASN A 238 76.32 49.37 5.71
C ASN A 238 75.74 48.02 6.19
N ASP A 239 76.44 47.32 7.08
CA ASP A 239 75.98 46.06 7.67
C ASP A 239 74.73 46.27 8.53
N LEU A 240 74.66 47.38 9.28
CA LEU A 240 73.47 47.76 10.04
C LEU A 240 72.29 48.06 9.12
N GLU A 241 72.52 48.77 8.02
CA GLU A 241 71.49 49.08 7.02
C GLU A 241 70.97 47.81 6.34
N LEU A 242 71.85 46.90 5.92
CA LEU A 242 71.48 45.60 5.35
C LEU A 242 70.70 44.74 6.35
N TRP A 243 71.12 44.75 7.62
CA TRP A 243 70.42 44.03 8.68
C TRP A 243 69.02 44.60 8.91
N TYR A 244 68.87 45.93 8.97
CA TYR A 244 67.55 46.57 9.09
C TYR A 244 66.67 46.30 7.86
N GLN A 245 67.21 46.40 6.65
CA GLN A 245 66.46 46.10 5.42
C GLN A 245 66.01 44.63 5.40
N SER A 246 66.88 43.70 5.76
CA SER A 246 66.52 42.28 5.88
C SER A 246 65.41 42.08 6.92
N LYS A 247 65.49 42.76 8.07
CA LYS A 247 64.48 42.61 9.12
C LYS A 247 63.14 43.19 8.72
N ILE A 248 63.12 44.36 8.10
CA ILE A 248 61.91 44.98 7.55
C ILE A 248 61.29 44.06 6.50
N SER A 249 62.09 43.53 5.57
CA SER A 249 61.61 42.62 4.53
C SER A 249 60.98 41.35 5.12
N THR A 250 61.58 40.74 6.15
CA THR A 250 60.96 39.58 6.83
C THR A 250 59.64 39.94 7.51
N VAL A 251 59.54 41.10 8.15
CA VAL A 251 58.30 41.54 8.81
C VAL A 251 57.22 41.87 7.77
N GLU A 252 57.58 42.50 6.66
CA GLU A 252 56.65 42.75 5.55
C GLU A 252 56.11 41.45 4.96
N GLN A 253 56.97 40.45 4.74
CA GLN A 253 56.53 39.12 4.29
C GLN A 253 55.60 38.46 5.31
N GLU A 254 55.93 38.50 6.60
CA GLU A 254 55.10 37.94 7.67
C GLU A 254 53.73 38.63 7.75
N VAL A 255 53.68 39.96 7.59
CA VAL A 255 52.42 40.71 7.56
C VAL A 255 51.58 40.33 6.35
N ILE A 256 52.20 40.12 5.18
CA ILE A 256 51.50 39.67 3.97
C ILE A 256 50.89 38.28 4.21
N THR A 257 51.68 37.31 4.69
CA THR A 257 51.20 35.95 4.95
C THR A 257 50.09 35.93 6.00
N GLN A 258 50.24 36.69 7.10
CA GLN A 258 49.19 36.77 8.13
C GLN A 258 47.90 37.40 7.59
N ASN A 259 47.99 38.35 6.66
CA ASN A 259 46.82 38.97 6.05
C ASN A 259 46.14 38.01 5.05
N GLU A 260 46.91 37.24 4.28
CA GLU A 260 46.40 36.18 3.41
C GLU A 260 45.66 35.10 4.23
N ASP A 261 46.27 34.61 5.30
CA ASP A 261 45.65 33.63 6.22
C ASP A 261 44.35 34.17 6.85
N LEU A 262 44.35 35.45 7.25
CA LEU A 262 43.16 36.10 7.81
C LEU A 262 42.04 36.21 6.76
N LEU A 263 42.38 36.55 5.52
CA LEU A 263 41.41 36.61 4.42
C LEU A 263 40.84 35.22 4.10
N GLU A 264 41.68 34.19 4.04
CA GLU A 264 41.25 32.80 3.83
C GLU A 264 40.29 32.37 4.93
N ALA A 265 40.69 32.49 6.20
CA ALA A 265 39.85 32.18 7.35
C ALA A 265 38.52 32.96 7.34
N ARG A 266 38.53 34.22 6.92
CA ARG A 266 37.30 35.03 6.78
C ARG A 266 36.39 34.50 5.67
N THR A 267 36.94 34.05 4.55
CA THR A 267 36.15 33.45 3.47
C THR A 267 35.57 32.10 3.87
N GLU A 268 36.33 31.26 4.56
CA GLU A 268 35.85 29.98 5.11
C GLU A 268 34.71 30.21 6.12
N LEU A 269 34.87 31.17 7.05
CA LEU A 269 33.81 31.54 8.00
C LEU A 269 32.52 31.97 7.28
N LYS A 270 32.65 32.72 6.18
CA LYS A 270 31.50 33.16 5.37
C LYS A 270 30.85 31.98 4.66
N GLN A 271 31.63 31.05 4.11
CA GLN A 271 31.11 29.83 3.48
C GLN A 271 30.39 28.95 4.51
N LEU A 272 31.00 28.68 5.66
CA LEU A 272 30.40 27.93 6.78
C LEU A 272 29.11 28.57 7.29
N LYS A 273 29.07 29.90 7.38
CA LYS A 273 27.83 30.60 7.77
C LYS A 273 26.74 30.43 6.71
N SER A 274 27.10 30.48 5.42
CA SER A 274 26.14 30.27 4.32
C SER A 274 25.61 28.84 4.29
N THR A 275 26.47 27.83 4.52
CA THR A 275 26.05 26.43 4.56
C THR A 275 25.18 26.16 5.79
N LEU A 276 25.51 26.72 6.95
CA LEU A 276 24.67 26.64 8.15
C LEU A 276 23.27 27.23 7.89
N GLN A 277 23.20 28.40 7.27
CA GLN A 277 21.92 29.02 6.92
C GLN A 277 21.11 28.17 5.95
N SER A 278 21.74 27.61 4.91
CA SER A 278 21.09 26.68 3.97
C SER A 278 20.52 25.47 4.71
N LEU A 279 21.34 24.83 5.55
CA LEU A 279 20.94 23.63 6.29
C LEU A 279 19.81 23.91 7.28
N GLN A 280 19.79 25.11 7.87
CA GLN A 280 18.71 25.54 8.76
C GLN A 280 17.40 25.78 8.00
N ILE A 281 17.46 26.32 6.77
CA ILE A 281 16.28 26.46 5.90
C ILE A 281 15.77 25.07 5.51
N ASP A 282 16.66 24.15 5.14
CA ASP A 282 16.30 22.77 4.78
C ASP A 282 15.64 22.04 5.96
N LEU A 283 16.17 22.22 7.18
CA LEU A 283 15.58 21.69 8.41
C LEU A 283 14.17 22.25 8.62
N GLN A 284 13.99 23.57 8.50
CA GLN A 284 12.69 24.21 8.65
C GLN A 284 11.69 23.72 7.58
N ALA A 285 12.14 23.55 6.34
CA ALA A 285 11.33 23.02 5.24
C ALA A 285 10.90 21.58 5.52
N LEU A 286 11.82 20.71 5.94
CA LEU A 286 11.52 19.33 6.33
C LEU A 286 10.56 19.26 7.51
N HIS A 287 10.70 20.15 8.50
CA HIS A 287 9.78 20.22 9.63
C HIS A 287 8.37 20.62 9.17
N SER A 288 8.25 21.61 8.29
CA SER A 288 6.95 22.01 7.71
C SER A 288 6.32 20.89 6.87
N MET A 289 7.13 20.12 6.14
CA MET A 289 6.67 18.95 5.37
C MET A 289 6.22 17.81 6.28
N LYS A 290 6.88 17.60 7.42
CA LYS A 290 6.47 16.62 8.42
C LYS A 290 5.10 16.96 9.00
N LEU A 291 4.92 18.20 9.47
CA LEU A 291 3.64 18.68 10.05
C LEU A 291 2.50 18.57 9.04
N SER A 292 2.72 19.15 7.86
CA SER A 292 2.32 18.61 6.56
C SER A 292 1.58 17.28 6.52
N LEU A 293 2.41 16.24 6.48
CA LEU A 293 2.01 14.86 6.32
C LEU A 293 1.26 14.34 7.56
N GLU A 294 1.65 14.76 8.76
CA GLU A 294 0.97 14.39 10.00
C GLU A 294 -0.49 14.89 10.03
N ASP A 295 -0.73 16.12 9.58
CA ASP A 295 -2.08 16.69 9.46
C ASP A 295 -2.92 15.92 8.42
N THR A 296 -2.34 15.62 7.23
CA THR A 296 -3.06 14.82 6.22
C THR A 296 -3.34 13.40 6.70
N LEU A 297 -2.44 12.79 7.48
CA LEU A 297 -2.65 11.48 8.07
C LEU A 297 -3.80 11.54 9.08
N ALA A 298 -3.81 12.54 9.97
CA ALA A 298 -4.89 12.73 10.93
C ALA A 298 -6.25 12.94 10.23
N GLU A 299 -6.31 13.79 9.19
CA GLU A 299 -7.52 14.04 8.41
C GLU A 299 -8.03 12.76 7.72
N THR A 300 -7.14 11.96 7.12
CA THR A 300 -7.55 10.69 6.50
C THR A 300 -8.03 9.69 7.54
N GLN A 301 -7.37 9.57 8.70
CA GLN A 301 -7.80 8.70 9.78
C GLN A 301 -9.17 9.10 10.31
N GLU A 302 -9.42 10.39 10.54
CA GLU A 302 -10.72 10.91 10.97
C GLU A 302 -11.81 10.60 9.93
N ARG A 303 -11.52 10.85 8.64
CA ARG A 303 -12.45 10.55 7.55
C ARG A 303 -12.82 9.07 7.49
N TYR A 304 -11.85 8.17 7.64
CA TYR A 304 -12.11 6.73 7.65
C TYR A 304 -12.83 6.29 8.93
N ALA A 305 -12.55 6.90 10.08
CA ALA A 305 -13.27 6.63 11.32
C ALA A 305 -14.75 7.00 11.20
N ILE A 306 -15.07 8.14 10.57
CA ILE A 306 -16.46 8.55 10.29
C ILE A 306 -17.14 7.55 9.34
N GLN A 307 -16.49 7.17 8.24
CA GLN A 307 -17.05 6.19 7.31
C GLN A 307 -17.32 4.83 7.98
N LEU A 308 -16.42 4.39 8.86
CA LEU A 308 -16.60 3.15 9.61
C LEU A 308 -17.77 3.27 10.60
N ALA A 309 -17.91 4.41 11.28
CA ALA A 309 -19.03 4.67 12.18
C ALA A 309 -20.37 4.69 11.42
N ASP A 310 -20.43 5.29 10.24
CA ASP A 310 -21.62 5.29 9.38
C ASP A 310 -21.99 3.86 8.95
N LEU A 311 -21.01 3.08 8.49
CA LEU A 311 -21.25 1.67 8.15
C LEU A 311 -21.73 0.87 9.37
N GLN A 312 -21.12 1.06 10.54
CA GLN A 312 -21.55 0.41 11.78
C GLN A 312 -23.00 0.80 12.15
N ASN A 313 -23.39 2.05 11.96
CA ASN A 313 -24.76 2.51 12.17
C ASN A 313 -25.73 1.82 11.20
N THR A 314 -25.36 1.66 9.93
CA THR A 314 -26.21 0.93 8.97
C THR A 314 -26.36 -0.54 9.33
N VAL A 315 -25.28 -1.20 9.75
CA VAL A 315 -25.31 -2.60 10.21
C VAL A 315 -26.22 -2.72 11.43
N THR A 316 -26.06 -1.87 12.43
CA THR A 316 -26.88 -1.87 13.64
C THR A 316 -28.36 -1.62 13.31
N SER A 317 -28.66 -0.75 12.34
CA SER A 317 -30.03 -0.49 11.89
C SER A 317 -30.64 -1.72 11.20
N LEU A 318 -29.86 -2.43 10.38
CA LEU A 318 -30.33 -3.67 9.73
C LEU A 318 -30.51 -4.81 10.73
N GLU A 319 -29.60 -4.95 11.71
CA GLU A 319 -29.71 -5.93 12.79
C GLU A 319 -30.97 -5.69 13.65
N THR A 320 -31.27 -4.42 13.96
CA THR A 320 -32.48 -4.07 14.72
C THR A 320 -33.74 -4.36 13.90
N GLN A 321 -33.79 -4.03 12.61
CA GLN A 321 -34.90 -4.41 11.71
C GLN A 321 -35.08 -5.94 11.61
N LEU A 322 -34.00 -6.70 11.47
CA LEU A 322 -34.07 -8.18 11.47
C LEU A 322 -34.63 -8.72 12.79
N SER A 323 -34.16 -8.19 13.92
CA SER A 323 -34.66 -8.57 15.25
C SER A 323 -36.15 -8.28 15.40
N GLN A 324 -36.63 -7.16 14.86
CA GLN A 324 -38.03 -6.77 14.89
C GLN A 324 -38.89 -7.69 14.02
N ILE A 325 -38.42 -8.04 12.82
CA ILE A 325 -39.11 -9.00 11.96
C ILE A 325 -39.20 -10.38 12.64
N HIS A 326 -38.11 -10.86 13.26
CA HIS A 326 -38.14 -12.12 14.02
C HIS A 326 -39.15 -12.07 15.18
N ALA A 327 -39.19 -10.97 15.93
CA ALA A 327 -40.17 -10.78 17.01
C ALA A 327 -41.61 -10.79 16.47
N ASN A 328 -41.87 -10.11 15.34
CA ASN A 328 -43.17 -10.10 14.69
C ASN A 328 -43.59 -11.49 14.19
N ILE A 329 -42.65 -12.27 13.61
CA ILE A 329 -42.91 -13.65 13.18
C ILE A 329 -43.27 -14.52 14.39
N ALA A 330 -42.53 -14.39 15.50
CA ALA A 330 -42.82 -15.12 16.72
C ALA A 330 -44.20 -14.77 17.31
N SER A 331 -44.57 -13.48 17.30
CA SER A 331 -45.90 -13.02 17.73
C SER A 331 -47.00 -13.58 16.81
N ASN A 332 -46.86 -13.43 15.50
CA ASN A 332 -47.84 -13.94 14.54
C ASN A 332 -48.01 -15.46 14.68
N LYS A 333 -46.91 -16.21 14.90
CA LYS A 333 -46.97 -17.64 15.14
C LYS A 333 -47.80 -17.96 16.38
N ALA A 334 -47.59 -17.24 17.49
CA ALA A 334 -48.38 -17.41 18.70
C ALA A 334 -49.87 -17.12 18.46
N ASP A 335 -50.20 -16.08 17.70
CA ASP A 335 -51.59 -15.74 17.35
C ASP A 335 -52.23 -16.83 16.46
N TYR A 336 -51.47 -17.38 15.50
CA TYR A 336 -51.92 -18.51 14.67
C TYR A 336 -52.15 -19.78 15.49
N ASP A 337 -51.25 -20.10 16.43
CA ASP A 337 -51.40 -21.25 17.31
C ASP A 337 -52.66 -21.10 18.18
N GLN A 338 -52.93 -19.91 18.72
CA GLN A 338 -54.17 -19.62 19.46
C GLN A 338 -55.42 -19.75 18.58
N LEU A 339 -55.38 -19.26 17.34
CA LEU A 339 -56.51 -19.37 16.42
C LEU A 339 -56.77 -20.82 16.01
N LEU A 340 -55.71 -21.62 15.86
CA LEU A 340 -55.81 -23.06 15.59
C LEU A 340 -56.44 -23.79 16.78
N ASP A 341 -56.04 -23.47 18.01
CA ASP A 341 -56.66 -24.03 19.22
C ASP A 341 -58.15 -23.65 19.32
N LEU A 342 -58.52 -22.40 18.99
CA LEU A 342 -59.91 -21.99 18.96
C LEU A 342 -60.70 -22.71 17.85
N LYS A 343 -60.11 -22.84 16.65
CA LYS A 343 -60.73 -23.57 15.53
C LYS A 343 -60.99 -25.02 15.90
N THR A 344 -60.00 -25.72 16.45
CA THR A 344 -60.13 -27.13 16.84
C THR A 344 -61.20 -27.29 17.92
N ARG A 345 -61.29 -26.36 18.89
CA ARG A 345 -62.38 -26.33 19.87
C ARG A 345 -63.76 -26.14 19.24
N LEU A 346 -63.92 -25.15 18.36
CA LEU A 346 -65.18 -24.90 17.67
C LEU A 346 -65.59 -26.08 16.77
N GLU A 347 -64.63 -26.76 16.14
CA GLU A 347 -64.88 -27.97 15.35
C GLU A 347 -65.41 -29.11 16.24
N MET A 348 -64.90 -29.27 17.46
CA MET A 348 -65.46 -30.21 18.44
C MET A 348 -66.89 -29.82 18.86
N GLU A 349 -67.14 -28.55 19.15
CA GLU A 349 -68.48 -28.06 19.51
C GLU A 349 -69.48 -28.28 18.36
N ILE A 350 -69.10 -28.02 17.10
CA ILE A 350 -69.93 -28.31 15.92
C ILE A 350 -70.18 -29.81 15.75
N ALA A 351 -69.16 -30.65 15.96
CA ALA A 351 -69.33 -32.11 15.90
C ALA A 351 -70.32 -32.61 16.96
N GLU A 352 -70.26 -32.05 18.17
CA GLU A 352 -71.22 -32.34 19.23
C GLU A 352 -72.62 -31.81 18.90
N TYR A 353 -72.73 -30.59 18.37
CA TYR A 353 -74.02 -30.05 17.91
C TYR A 353 -74.63 -30.92 16.81
N ARG A 354 -73.83 -31.42 15.85
CA ARG A 354 -74.31 -32.38 14.83
C ARG A 354 -74.81 -33.68 15.46
N ARG A 355 -74.05 -34.25 16.40
CA ARG A 355 -74.47 -35.46 17.15
C ARG A 355 -75.81 -35.25 17.88
N LEU A 356 -75.99 -34.09 18.51
CA LEU A 356 -77.25 -33.78 19.22
C LEU A 356 -78.41 -33.52 18.27
N LEU A 357 -78.16 -32.92 17.10
CA LEU A 357 -79.17 -32.61 16.09
C LEU A 357 -79.62 -33.85 15.31
N ASP A 358 -78.71 -34.80 15.09
CA ASP A 358 -79.00 -36.08 14.46
C ASP A 358 -79.84 -37.02 15.35
N GLY A 359 -80.08 -36.66 16.62
CA GLY A 359 -80.83 -37.47 17.58
C GLY A 359 -80.10 -38.76 17.95
N ASP A 360 -80.47 -39.38 19.06
CA ASP A 360 -79.98 -40.70 19.48
C ASP A 360 -80.55 -41.83 18.57
N ASP A 361 -80.39 -41.70 17.25
CA ASP A 361 -80.80 -42.71 16.28
C ASP A 361 -79.69 -43.76 16.17
N SER A 362 -79.82 -44.76 17.03
CA SER A 362 -79.34 -46.12 16.79
C SER A 362 -80.05 -46.72 15.56
N SER A 363 -79.71 -46.25 14.37
CA SER A 363 -80.06 -46.92 13.11
C SER A 363 -78.85 -47.01 12.19
N SER A 364 -78.35 -48.24 12.06
CA SER A 364 -77.47 -48.76 11.01
C SER A 364 -76.81 -47.73 10.09
N SER A 365 -75.67 -47.16 10.50
CA SER A 365 -74.78 -46.51 9.54
C SER A 365 -73.97 -47.60 8.82
N THR A 366 -74.41 -47.95 7.61
CA THR A 366 -73.57 -48.68 6.66
C THR A 366 -72.25 -47.92 6.49
N VAL A 367 -71.15 -48.52 6.95
CA VAL A 367 -69.82 -47.93 6.84
C VAL A 367 -69.36 -48.04 5.39
N VAL A 368 -69.62 -47.00 4.59
CA VAL A 368 -69.02 -46.87 3.27
C VAL A 368 -67.58 -46.40 3.47
N LYS A 369 -66.62 -47.33 3.40
CA LYS A 369 -65.19 -47.00 3.38
C LYS A 369 -64.83 -46.37 2.04
N LYS A 370 -64.67 -45.05 2.04
CA LYS A 370 -64.20 -44.29 0.89
C LYS A 370 -62.68 -44.17 0.94
N VAL A 371 -61.98 -45.01 0.20
CA VAL A 371 -60.51 -44.93 0.08
C VAL A 371 -60.18 -43.87 -0.96
N ILE A 372 -59.56 -42.78 -0.49
CA ILE A 372 -59.11 -41.69 -1.34
C ILE A 372 -57.60 -41.84 -1.49
N THR A 373 -57.17 -42.31 -2.65
CA THR A 373 -55.75 -42.40 -3.00
C THR A 373 -55.36 -41.10 -3.68
N VAL A 374 -54.55 -40.29 -3.00
CA VAL A 374 -53.98 -39.06 -3.57
C VAL A 374 -52.56 -39.38 -3.98
N VAL A 375 -52.29 -39.31 -5.28
CA VAL A 375 -50.93 -39.45 -5.81
C VAL A 375 -50.46 -38.05 -6.18
N GLU A 376 -49.45 -37.57 -5.45
CA GLU A 376 -48.80 -36.28 -5.70
C GLU A 376 -47.44 -36.53 -6.35
N THR A 377 -47.24 -35.99 -7.54
CA THR A 377 -45.97 -36.08 -8.26
C THR A 377 -45.16 -34.82 -7.97
N ILE A 378 -44.08 -34.97 -7.21
CA ILE A 378 -43.20 -33.86 -6.79
C ILE A 378 -41.96 -33.86 -7.66
N VAL A 379 -41.69 -32.74 -8.35
CA VAL A 379 -40.44 -32.51 -9.09
C VAL A 379 -39.83 -31.20 -8.57
N ASP A 380 -38.56 -31.24 -8.16
CA ASP A 380 -37.79 -30.10 -7.61
C ASP A 380 -38.47 -29.33 -6.46
N GLY A 381 -39.13 -30.06 -5.54
CA GLY A 381 -39.67 -29.49 -4.29
C GLY A 381 -40.95 -28.65 -4.46
N LYS A 382 -41.59 -28.65 -5.63
CA LYS A 382 -42.94 -28.08 -5.85
C LYS A 382 -43.89 -29.12 -6.44
N VAL A 383 -45.12 -29.15 -5.92
CA VAL A 383 -46.20 -30.05 -6.38
C VAL A 383 -46.74 -29.52 -7.71
N VAL A 384 -46.61 -30.30 -8.79
CA VAL A 384 -46.95 -29.86 -10.15
C VAL A 384 -48.28 -30.43 -10.63
N GLU A 385 -48.70 -31.59 -10.10
CA GLU A 385 -49.99 -32.19 -10.43
C GLU A 385 -50.50 -33.03 -9.25
N THR A 386 -51.80 -32.89 -8.95
CA THR A 386 -52.51 -33.70 -7.95
C THR A 386 -53.69 -34.38 -8.63
N SER A 387 -53.64 -35.71 -8.70
CA SER A 387 -54.76 -36.50 -9.19
C SER A 387 -55.43 -37.21 -8.01
N LYS A 388 -56.76 -37.10 -7.94
CA LYS A 388 -57.59 -37.65 -6.87
C LYS A 388 -58.59 -38.61 -7.49
N THR A 389 -58.38 -39.90 -7.27
CA THR A 389 -59.36 -40.93 -7.60
C THR A 389 -60.08 -41.41 -6.35
N VAL A 390 -61.35 -41.75 -6.52
CA VAL A 390 -62.26 -42.08 -5.44
C VAL A 390 -62.97 -43.36 -5.83
N ASP A 391 -62.58 -44.46 -5.21
CA ASP A 391 -63.28 -45.73 -5.36
C ASP A 391 -64.24 -45.93 -4.18
N ILE A 392 -65.48 -46.31 -4.51
CA ILE A 392 -66.57 -46.54 -3.57
C ILE A 392 -66.94 -48.01 -3.67
N ASP A 393 -66.55 -48.79 -2.66
CA ASP A 393 -66.95 -50.19 -2.57
C ASP A 393 -68.14 -50.29 -1.60
N VAL A 394 -69.25 -50.86 -2.07
CA VAL A 394 -70.50 -51.01 -1.31
C VAL A 394 -70.67 -52.48 -1.01
N GLN A 395 -70.20 -52.92 0.15
CA GLN A 395 -70.53 -54.25 0.67
C GLN A 395 -71.91 -54.19 1.34
N SER A 396 -72.90 -54.78 0.66
CA SER A 396 -74.21 -55.09 1.23
C SER A 396 -74.15 -56.48 1.85
N ASP A 397 -73.90 -56.56 3.15
CA ASP A 397 -74.14 -57.78 3.92
C ASP A 397 -75.64 -57.87 4.23
N ASN A 398 -76.35 -58.64 3.40
CA ASN A 398 -77.63 -59.24 3.75
C ASN A 398 -77.33 -60.70 4.09
N ASP A 399 -77.54 -61.12 5.33
CA ASP A 399 -78.02 -62.45 5.69
C ASP A 399 -78.50 -62.44 7.16
N ASP A 400 -79.59 -63.19 7.38
CA ASP A 400 -80.47 -63.29 8.57
C ASP A 400 -79.80 -63.59 9.93
#